data_AF-A0A438MKK5-F1
#
_entry.id   AF-A0A438MKK5-F1
#
_cell.length_a   1.000
_cell.length_b   1.000
_cell.length_c   1.000
_cell.angle_alpha   90.00
_cell.angle_beta   90.00
_cell.angle_gamma   90.00
#
_symmetry.space_group_name_H-M   'P 1'
#
loop_
_entity.id
_entity.type
_entity.pdbx_description
1 polymer ?
#
loop_
_entity_poly.entity_id
_entity_poly.type
_entity_poly.pdbx_seq_one_letter_code
_entity_poly.pdbx_strand_id
1 'polypeptide(L)'
;MSAEIVRLLGRMGETWNAGDAAGYAGLFTPDADYITFFGLHLEGRQAIEDVHRELFKTPIKLEQGGAEPHIRWLADDVALVIVGGGSTVDSRPDPSRASIVTLTAVRTPEGWRFASFQNTRVSKP
;
A
#
# COMPACT_ATOMS: atom_id res chain seq x y z
N MET A 1 20.38 0.37 0.97
CA MET A 1 19.34 1.14 1.69
C MET A 1 17.94 0.87 1.12
N SER A 2 17.73 0.85 -0.20
CA SER A 2 16.40 0.60 -0.81
C SER A 2 15.84 -0.82 -0.58
N ALA A 3 16.70 -1.81 -0.37
CA ALA A 3 16.29 -3.21 -0.18
C ALA A 3 15.29 -3.42 0.97
N GLU A 4 15.40 -2.67 2.07
CA GLU A 4 14.46 -2.75 3.19
C GLU A 4 13.06 -2.23 2.80
N ILE A 5 13.01 -1.14 2.01
CA ILE A 5 11.76 -0.56 1.51
C ILE A 5 11.12 -1.49 0.47
N VAL A 6 11.93 -2.08 -0.43
CA VAL A 6 11.46 -3.09 -1.39
C VAL A 6 10.86 -4.29 -0.65
N ARG A 7 11.51 -4.75 0.43
CA ARG A 7 10.97 -5.81 1.29
C ARG A 7 9.66 -5.39 1.97
N LEU A 8 9.56 -4.14 2.43
CA LEU A 8 8.32 -3.61 3.03
C LEU A 8 7.16 -3.59 2.02
N LEU A 9 7.41 -3.18 0.77
CA LEU A 9 6.44 -3.28 -0.33
C LEU A 9 6.06 -4.73 -0.66
N GLY A 10 7.04 -5.64 -0.67
CA GLY A 10 6.78 -7.07 -0.85
C GLY A 10 5.80 -7.59 0.21
N ARG A 11 6.04 -7.27 1.48
CA ARG A 11 5.14 -7.63 2.59
C ARG A 11 3.75 -7.01 2.45
N MET A 12 3.64 -5.79 1.90
CA MET A 12 2.34 -5.17 1.61
C MET A 12 1.55 -6.00 0.59
N GLY A 13 2.21 -6.48 -0.47
CA GLY A 13 1.57 -7.38 -1.45
C GLY A 13 1.22 -8.76 -0.88
N GLU A 14 2.11 -9.34 -0.06
CA GLU A 14 1.88 -10.62 0.61
C GLU A 14 0.66 -10.57 1.55
N THR A 15 0.62 -9.58 2.45
CA THR A 15 -0.48 -9.42 3.42
C THR A 15 -1.81 -9.12 2.73
N TRP A 16 -1.82 -8.28 1.69
CA TRP A 16 -3.00 -8.08 0.85
C TRP A 16 -3.48 -9.37 0.21
N ASN A 17 -2.59 -10.10 -0.45
CA ASN A 17 -2.94 -11.35 -1.14
C ASN A 17 -3.28 -12.48 -0.17
N ALA A 18 -2.87 -12.42 1.09
CA ALA A 18 -3.30 -13.33 2.15
C ALA A 18 -4.65 -12.95 2.77
N GLY A 19 -5.16 -11.73 2.52
CA GLY A 19 -6.33 -11.20 3.25
C GLY A 19 -6.02 -10.90 4.72
N ASP A 20 -4.75 -10.67 5.05
CA ASP A 20 -4.28 -10.41 6.41
C ASP A 20 -4.37 -8.92 6.74
N ALA A 21 -5.54 -8.49 7.23
CA ALA A 21 -5.79 -7.10 7.58
C ALA A 21 -4.85 -6.58 8.68
N ALA A 22 -4.59 -7.39 9.71
CA ALA A 22 -3.72 -7.00 10.83
C ALA A 22 -2.26 -6.92 10.39
N GLY A 23 -1.79 -7.88 9.59
CA GLY A 23 -0.46 -7.85 9.01
C GLY A 23 -0.25 -6.68 8.05
N TYR A 24 -1.26 -6.37 7.22
CA TYR A 24 -1.25 -5.23 6.30
C TYR A 24 -1.18 -3.90 7.06
N ALA A 25 -2.08 -3.71 8.03
CA ALA A 25 -2.10 -2.51 8.88
C ALA A 25 -0.81 -2.37 9.71
N GLY A 26 -0.22 -3.48 10.16
CA GLY A 26 1.04 -3.50 10.89
C GLY A 26 2.25 -2.94 10.12
N LEU A 27 2.13 -2.76 8.80
CA LEU A 27 3.15 -2.10 7.96
C LEU A 27 3.11 -0.57 8.05
N PHE A 28 2.08 0.01 8.65
CA PHE A 28 1.88 1.44 8.82
C PHE A 28 2.29 1.94 10.20
N THR A 29 2.63 3.23 10.32
CA THR A 29 2.81 3.86 11.64
C THR A 29 1.47 3.92 12.39
N PRO A 30 1.47 4.04 13.74
CA PRO A 30 0.22 4.11 14.51
C PRO A 30 -0.72 5.24 14.08
N ASP A 31 -0.15 6.32 13.56
CA ASP A 31 -0.76 7.59 13.15
C ASP A 31 -0.80 7.80 11.62
N ALA A 32 -0.63 6.74 10.82
CA ALA A 32 -0.50 6.89 9.37
C ALA A 32 -1.74 7.48 8.68
N ASP A 33 -1.52 8.28 7.64
CA ASP A 33 -2.56 8.79 6.75
C ASP A 33 -2.78 7.85 5.56
N TYR A 34 -3.98 7.30 5.42
CA TYR A 34 -4.33 6.40 4.31
C TYR A 34 -5.49 6.95 3.50
N ILE A 35 -5.21 7.32 2.24
CA ILE A 35 -6.21 7.84 1.30
C ILE A 35 -6.49 6.76 0.26
N THR A 36 -7.73 6.24 0.26
CA THR A 36 -8.18 5.23 -0.70
C THR A 36 -8.31 5.82 -2.11
N PHE A 37 -8.47 4.95 -3.12
CA PHE A 37 -8.66 5.39 -4.52
C PHE A 37 -9.91 6.24 -4.76
N PHE A 38 -10.87 6.25 -3.83
CA PHE A 38 -12.10 7.05 -3.88
C PHE A 38 -12.08 8.21 -2.88
N GLY A 39 -10.91 8.54 -2.32
CA GLY A 39 -10.70 9.74 -1.51
C GLY A 39 -11.13 9.62 -0.04
N LEU A 40 -11.44 8.42 0.45
CA LEU A 40 -11.65 8.23 1.88
C LEU A 40 -10.31 8.32 2.60
N HIS A 41 -10.22 9.25 3.55
CA HIS A 41 -9.08 9.42 4.43
C HIS A 41 -9.31 8.65 5.72
N LEU A 42 -8.39 7.74 6.03
CA LEU A 42 -8.34 6.97 7.26
C LEU A 42 -7.11 7.43 8.06
N GLU A 43 -7.32 7.68 9.34
CA GLU A 43 -6.30 8.14 10.27
C GLU A 43 -5.91 7.01 11.22
N GLY A 44 -4.66 6.59 11.14
CA GLY A 44 -4.06 5.64 12.05
C GLY A 44 -4.28 4.17 11.70
N ARG A 45 -3.43 3.33 12.31
CA ARG A 45 -3.33 1.90 12.01
C ARG A 45 -4.65 1.15 12.21
N GLN A 46 -5.41 1.48 13.26
CA GLN A 46 -6.65 0.78 13.57
C GLN A 46 -7.71 1.00 12.49
N ALA A 47 -7.89 2.24 12.01
CA ALA A 47 -8.83 2.55 10.95
C ALA A 47 -8.47 1.82 9.63
N ILE A 48 -7.17 1.73 9.32
CA ILE A 48 -6.67 0.95 8.19
C ILE A 48 -7.04 -0.52 8.36
N GLU A 49 -6.79 -1.12 9.52
CA GLU A 49 -7.11 -2.53 9.79
C GLU A 49 -8.61 -2.81 9.63
N ASP A 50 -9.46 -2.01 10.24
CA ASP A 50 -10.91 -2.22 10.25
C ASP A 50 -11.48 -2.19 8.82
N VAL A 51 -11.06 -1.22 8.00
CA VAL A 51 -11.49 -1.12 6.60
C VAL A 51 -10.96 -2.30 5.77
N HIS A 52 -9.70 -2.72 5.98
CA HIS A 52 -9.15 -3.85 5.23
C HIS A 52 -9.76 -5.19 5.65
N ARG A 53 -10.17 -5.34 6.92
CA ARG A 53 -10.89 -6.53 7.41
C ARG A 53 -12.22 -6.72 6.68
N GLU A 54 -12.95 -5.64 6.44
CA GLU A 54 -14.16 -5.67 5.62
C GLU A 54 -13.86 -5.87 4.14
N LEU A 55 -12.86 -5.16 3.60
CA LEU A 55 -12.46 -5.29 2.19
C LEU A 55 -12.06 -6.72 1.83
N PHE A 56 -11.28 -7.40 2.67
CA PHE A 56 -10.76 -8.74 2.41
C PHE A 56 -11.81 -9.86 2.56
N LYS A 57 -13.05 -9.54 2.92
CA LYS A 57 -14.20 -10.44 2.67
C LYS A 57 -14.48 -10.60 1.18
N THR A 58 -14.03 -9.65 0.36
CA THR A 58 -14.02 -9.73 -1.10
C THR A 58 -12.75 -10.47 -1.56
N PRO A 59 -12.83 -11.40 -2.55
CA PRO A 59 -11.67 -12.11 -3.09
C PRO A 59 -10.85 -11.20 -4.04
N ILE A 60 -10.32 -10.11 -3.49
CA ILE A 60 -9.47 -9.15 -4.18
C ILE A 60 -8.00 -9.56 -4.06
N LYS A 61 -7.24 -9.48 -5.17
CA LYS A 61 -5.80 -9.78 -5.23
C LYS A 61 -5.08 -8.73 -6.05
N LEU A 62 -3.80 -8.49 -5.77
CA LEU A 62 -2.96 -7.64 -6.61
C LEU A 62 -2.56 -8.36 -7.90
N GLU A 63 -2.48 -7.61 -8.99
CA GLU A 63 -1.91 -8.11 -10.25
C GLU A 63 -0.39 -8.34 -10.10
N GLN A 64 0.13 -9.35 -10.79
CA GLN A 64 1.55 -9.70 -10.79
C GLN A 64 2.30 -8.91 -11.88
N GLY A 65 3.60 -8.69 -11.68
CA GLY A 65 4.47 -8.12 -12.73
C GLY A 65 4.39 -6.61 -12.90
N GLY A 66 4.07 -5.87 -11.84
CA GLY A 66 4.15 -4.40 -11.83
C GLY A 66 5.56 -3.87 -12.09
N ALA A 67 5.65 -2.62 -12.53
CA ALA A 67 6.93 -1.93 -12.71
C ALA A 67 7.71 -1.84 -11.39
N GLU A 68 9.04 -1.75 -11.49
CA GLU A 68 9.88 -1.50 -10.32
C GLU A 68 9.45 -0.19 -9.62
N PRO A 69 9.39 -0.18 -8.28
CA PRO A 69 9.01 1.02 -7.54
C PRO A 69 10.07 2.10 -7.70
N HIS A 70 9.63 3.34 -7.94
CA HIS A 70 10.50 4.51 -7.83
C HIS A 70 10.70 4.84 -6.35
N ILE A 71 11.94 4.79 -5.88
CA ILE A 71 12.31 5.10 -4.50
C ILE A 71 13.26 6.29 -4.50
N ARG A 72 12.89 7.35 -3.76
CA ARG A 72 13.71 8.55 -3.59
C ARG A 72 13.83 8.90 -2.11
N TRP A 73 15.06 8.93 -1.62
CA TRP A 73 15.36 9.35 -0.25
C TRP A 73 15.07 10.84 -0.08
N LEU A 74 14.35 11.17 1.00
CA LEU A 74 14.06 12.54 1.43
C LEU A 74 14.97 12.95 2.60
N ALA A 75 15.34 11.97 3.43
CA ALA A 75 16.29 12.04 4.53
C ALA A 75 16.90 10.64 4.78
N ASP A 76 17.81 10.51 5.74
CA ASP A 76 18.45 9.22 6.08
C ASP A 76 17.43 8.15 6.55
N ASP A 77 16.33 8.59 7.13
CA ASP A 77 15.27 7.79 7.73
C ASP A 77 13.89 8.00 7.06
N VAL A 78 13.84 8.70 5.92
CA VAL A 78 12.58 8.98 5.19
C VAL A 78 12.78 8.77 3.68
N ALA A 79 11.84 8.06 3.05
CA ALA A 79 11.83 7.85 1.62
C ALA A 79 10.43 8.01 1.01
N LEU A 80 10.39 8.65 -0.16
CA LEU A 80 9.25 8.63 -1.07
C LEU A 80 9.28 7.34 -1.89
N VAL A 81 8.12 6.71 -2.02
CA VAL A 81 7.89 5.54 -2.86
C VAL A 81 6.74 5.82 -3.81
N ILE A 82 6.93 5.56 -5.10
CA ILE A 82 5.86 5.58 -6.10
C ILE A 82 5.86 4.22 -6.79
N VAL A 83 4.70 3.56 -6.79
CA VAL A 83 4.53 2.23 -7.39
C VAL A 83 3.22 2.15 -8.16
N GLY A 84 3.27 1.54 -9.34
CA GLY A 84 2.08 1.23 -10.14
C GLY A 84 1.58 -0.18 -9.86
N GLY A 85 0.29 -0.40 -10.08
CA GLY A 85 -0.29 -1.74 -9.98
C GLY A 85 -1.77 -1.77 -10.29
N GLY A 86 -2.32 -2.98 -10.33
CA GLY A 86 -3.75 -3.23 -10.48
C GLY A 86 -4.21 -4.28 -9.49
N SER A 87 -5.51 -4.54 -9.48
CA SER A 87 -6.10 -5.58 -8.63
C SER A 87 -7.19 -6.31 -9.39
N THR A 88 -7.31 -7.61 -9.16
CA THR A 88 -8.41 -8.44 -9.67
C THR A 88 -9.41 -8.72 -8.56
N VAL A 89 -10.66 -8.99 -8.92
CA VAL A 89 -11.69 -9.51 -8.01
C VAL A 89 -12.24 -10.79 -8.62
N ASP A 90 -12.39 -11.85 -7.84
CA ASP A 90 -12.78 -13.18 -8.35
C ASP A 90 -11.85 -13.67 -9.48
N SER A 91 -10.56 -13.32 -9.40
CA SER A 91 -9.55 -13.59 -10.42
C SER A 91 -9.88 -13.00 -11.80
N ARG A 92 -10.79 -12.01 -11.88
CA ARG A 92 -11.12 -11.30 -13.12
C ARG A 92 -10.31 -10.00 -13.22
N PRO A 93 -9.50 -9.83 -14.29
CA PRO A 93 -8.83 -8.57 -14.57
C PRO A 93 -9.83 -7.45 -14.85
N ASP A 94 -9.49 -6.25 -14.41
CA ASP A 94 -10.29 -5.04 -14.62
C ASP A 94 -9.35 -3.85 -14.85
N PRO A 95 -9.16 -3.42 -16.11
CA PRO A 95 -8.24 -2.32 -16.44
C PRO A 95 -8.56 -1.01 -15.72
N SER A 96 -9.80 -0.79 -15.29
CA SER A 96 -10.19 0.41 -14.53
C SER A 96 -9.57 0.45 -13.13
N ARG A 97 -9.01 -0.67 -12.67
CA ARG A 97 -8.31 -0.79 -11.38
C ARG A 97 -6.82 -0.49 -11.47
N ALA A 98 -6.29 -0.21 -12.66
CA ALA A 98 -4.94 0.30 -12.81
C ALA A 98 -4.77 1.57 -11.96
N SER A 99 -3.74 1.62 -11.14
CA SER A 99 -3.55 2.66 -10.13
C SER A 99 -2.09 3.01 -9.96
N ILE A 100 -1.84 4.24 -9.51
CA ILE A 100 -0.56 4.68 -8.96
C ILE A 100 -0.75 4.90 -7.46
N VAL A 101 0.18 4.35 -6.68
CA VAL A 101 0.24 4.53 -5.23
C VAL A 101 1.48 5.33 -4.90
N THR A 102 1.30 6.36 -4.08
CA THR A 102 2.40 7.08 -3.43
C THR A 102 2.43 6.72 -1.95
N LEU A 103 3.60 6.38 -1.43
CA LEU A 103 3.82 6.10 -0.01
C LEU A 103 5.00 6.91 0.53
N THR A 104 4.91 7.26 1.80
CA THR A 104 6.07 7.76 2.57
C THR A 104 6.52 6.68 3.52
N ALA A 105 7.73 6.17 3.34
CA ALA A 105 8.35 5.22 4.25
C ALA A 105 9.23 5.95 5.26
N VAL A 106 9.12 5.58 6.53
CA VAL A 106 9.90 6.14 7.65
C VAL A 106 10.54 5.01 8.46
N ARG A 107 11.76 5.22 8.97
CA ARG A 107 12.41 4.29 9.89
C ARG A 107 11.90 4.53 11.31
N THR A 108 11.33 3.51 11.92
CA THR A 108 10.89 3.51 13.33
C THR A 108 11.81 2.62 14.18
N PRO A 109 11.73 2.66 15.53
CA PRO A 109 12.44 1.71 16.39
C PRO A 109 12.13 0.24 16.04
N GLU A 110 10.93 -0.04 15.52
CA GLU A 110 10.47 -1.38 15.09
C GLU A 110 10.76 -1.66 13.60
N GLY A 111 11.61 -0.86 12.98
CA GLY A 111 12.00 -0.94 11.57
C GLY A 111 11.20 -0.02 10.64
N TRP A 112 11.33 -0.21 9.32
CA TRP A 112 10.62 0.62 8.35
C TRP A 112 9.10 0.43 8.41
N ARG A 113 8.35 1.52 8.30
CA ARG A 113 6.88 1.57 8.21
C ARG A 113 6.44 2.63 7.20
N PHE A 114 5.22 2.53 6.72
CA PHE A 114 4.60 3.58 5.92
C PHE A 114 3.88 4.59 6.82
N ALA A 115 4.29 5.85 6.74
CA ALA A 115 3.62 6.97 7.41
C ALA A 115 2.45 7.51 6.59
N SER A 116 2.46 7.30 5.28
CA SER A 116 1.33 7.66 4.43
C SER A 116 1.16 6.72 3.24
N PHE A 117 -0.08 6.67 2.73
CA PHE A 117 -0.48 5.99 1.52
C PHE A 117 -1.55 6.81 0.81
N GLN A 118 -1.39 7.00 -0.50
CA GLN A 118 -2.44 7.51 -1.35
C GLN A 118 -2.50 6.68 -2.63
N ASN A 119 -3.69 6.18 -2.96
CA ASN A 119 -3.97 5.45 -4.19
C ASN A 119 -4.78 6.32 -5.15
N THR A 120 -4.40 6.38 -6.42
CA THR A 120 -5.15 7.08 -7.48
C THR A 120 -5.35 6.16 -8.68
N ARG A 121 -6.58 6.06 -9.19
CA ARG A 121 -6.87 5.33 -10.43
C ARG A 121 -6.24 6.03 -11.62
N VAL A 122 -5.61 5.26 -12.50
CA VAL A 122 -5.10 5.75 -13.77
C VAL A 122 -6.28 5.95 -14.71
N SER A 123 -6.47 7.17 -15.19
CA SER A 123 -7.49 7.53 -16.16
C SER A 123 -6.91 8.49 -17.20
N LYS A 124 -7.59 8.63 -18.33
CA LYS A 124 -7.27 9.70 -19.28
C LYS A 124 -7.71 11.05 -18.67
N PRO A 125 -6.96 12.13 -18.92
CA PRO A 125 -7.38 13.48 -18.53
C PRO A 125 -8.76 13.86 -19.09
#